data_AF-A0A0Q6GFV4-F1
#
_entry.id   AF-A0A0Q6GFV4-F1
#
_cell.length_a   1.000
_cell.length_b   1.000
_cell.length_c   1.000
_cell.angle_alpha   90.00
_cell.angle_beta   90.00
_cell.angle_gamma   90.00
#
_symmetry.space_group_name_H-M   'P 1'
#
loop_
_entity.id
_entity.type
_entity.pdbx_description
1 polymer ?
#
loop_
_entity_poly.entity_id
_entity_poly.type
_entity_poly.pdbx_seq_one_letter_code
_entity_poly.pdbx_strand_id
1 'polypeptide(L)'
;MKISPERLRRLAATLLEARGASPANAHLQADLLIEAELRGLPSHGLQRLPLLVSRLEKGLADGRTYGAGTWRKRSFLSIDGERGLGPVVMMHAMETIRPVLSETGIAIAAVRNANHLGMLAYYAEAAARTGLIAIVMSTSEALVHPFGGTRALLGTNPVAIGIPSGDHPFVLDLATSVVSMGKINNYAIRGAPIPSDWAVDAKGLPTTDPNAAKVGAIAPFGAAKGYALGLAIELLVAALAGSDLAPDVRGTLDDIHAANKGDLLILIDAASGHGNARSLEAYLDHLRLSPASDPEKPVAIPGDGARRRRIATEMAGIELPQPLLESLLALEAA
;
A
#
# COMPACT_ATOMS: atom_id res chain seq x y z
N MET A 1 20.85 -1.65 -14.25
CA MET A 1 21.29 -3.07 -14.11
C MET A 1 20.11 -3.86 -13.59
N LYS A 2 19.82 -5.05 -14.14
CA LYS A 2 18.78 -5.95 -13.61
C LYS A 2 19.39 -6.89 -12.57
N ILE A 3 18.71 -7.06 -11.45
CA ILE A 3 19.18 -7.86 -10.31
C ILE A 3 18.12 -8.91 -9.99
N SER A 4 18.53 -10.11 -9.58
CA SER A 4 17.57 -11.15 -9.23
C SER A 4 16.71 -10.74 -8.02
N PRO A 5 15.40 -11.04 -8.05
CA PRO A 5 14.50 -10.73 -6.93
C PRO A 5 14.97 -11.36 -5.61
N GLU A 6 15.51 -12.58 -5.65
CA GLU A 6 16.00 -13.27 -4.45
C GLU A 6 17.21 -12.58 -3.83
N ARG A 7 18.11 -12.03 -4.66
CA ARG A 7 19.28 -11.29 -4.14
C ARG A 7 18.82 -10.02 -3.45
N LEU A 8 17.89 -9.28 -4.06
CA LEU A 8 17.35 -8.05 -3.48
C LEU A 8 16.52 -8.32 -2.21
N ARG A 9 15.76 -9.41 -2.19
CA ARG A 9 15.00 -9.85 -1.01
C ARG A 9 15.94 -10.15 0.17
N ARG A 10 17.01 -10.91 -0.07
CA ARG A 10 18.01 -11.20 0.95
C ARG A 10 18.71 -9.93 1.44
N LEU A 11 19.14 -9.06 0.54
CA LEU A 11 19.74 -7.77 0.90
C LEU A 11 18.79 -6.96 1.81
N ALA A 12 17.52 -6.84 1.41
CA ALA A 12 16.53 -6.11 2.20
C ALA A 12 16.30 -6.72 3.59
N ALA A 13 16.19 -8.04 3.68
CA ALA A 13 16.03 -8.74 4.96
C ALA A 13 17.27 -8.55 5.85
N THR A 14 18.48 -8.74 5.32
CA THR A 14 19.75 -8.55 6.06
C THR A 14 19.86 -7.13 6.62
N LEU A 15 19.51 -6.11 5.83
CA LEU A 15 19.53 -4.73 6.29
C LEU A 15 18.58 -4.51 7.47
N LEU A 16 17.35 -5.06 7.41
CA LEU A 16 16.38 -4.93 8.50
C LEU A 16 16.82 -5.71 9.76
N GLU A 17 17.35 -6.93 9.59
CA GLU A 17 17.84 -7.76 10.71
C GLU A 17 19.02 -7.10 11.43
N ALA A 18 19.97 -6.53 10.67
CA ALA A 18 21.10 -5.80 11.23
C ALA A 18 20.67 -4.60 12.09
N ARG A 19 19.46 -4.09 11.89
CA ARG A 19 18.85 -2.98 12.65
C ARG A 19 17.81 -3.46 13.67
N GLY A 20 17.93 -4.71 14.11
CA GLY A 20 17.20 -5.25 15.27
C GLY A 20 15.85 -5.87 14.95
N ALA A 21 15.44 -5.93 13.67
CA ALA A 21 14.24 -6.67 13.29
C ALA A 21 14.42 -8.18 13.53
N SER A 22 13.35 -8.88 13.91
CA SER A 22 13.41 -10.35 13.97
C SER A 22 13.54 -10.93 12.54
N PRO A 23 14.19 -12.09 12.35
CA PRO A 23 14.35 -12.66 11.01
C PRO A 23 13.02 -12.83 10.26
N ALA A 24 11.98 -13.31 10.95
CA ALA A 24 10.64 -13.46 10.38
C ALA A 24 10.04 -12.11 9.92
N ASN A 25 10.18 -11.07 10.73
CA ASN A 25 9.64 -9.74 10.44
C ASN A 25 10.40 -9.05 9.31
N ALA A 26 11.73 -9.19 9.30
CA ALA A 26 12.58 -8.69 8.24
C ALA A 26 12.25 -9.32 6.89
N HIS A 27 12.09 -10.65 6.86
CA HIS A 27 11.69 -11.38 5.65
C HIS A 27 10.32 -10.93 5.14
N LEU A 28 9.32 -10.83 6.02
CA LEU A 28 7.97 -10.38 5.62
C LEU A 28 7.99 -8.94 5.07
N GLN A 29 8.69 -8.03 5.73
CA GLN A 29 8.83 -6.66 5.26
C GLN A 29 9.56 -6.60 3.90
N ALA A 30 10.65 -7.37 3.73
CA ALA A 30 11.38 -7.47 2.48
C ALA A 30 10.49 -8.02 1.35
N ASP A 31 9.72 -9.08 1.61
CA ASP A 31 8.81 -9.68 0.64
C ASP A 31 7.80 -8.69 0.10
N LEU A 32 7.20 -7.86 0.96
CA LEU A 32 6.26 -6.83 0.54
C LEU A 32 6.94 -5.80 -0.39
N LEU A 33 8.15 -5.33 -0.07
CA LEU A 33 8.89 -4.39 -0.93
C LEU A 33 9.21 -5.02 -2.28
N ILE A 34 9.65 -6.29 -2.30
CA ILE A 34 9.99 -7.00 -3.54
C ILE A 34 8.75 -7.29 -4.39
N GLU A 35 7.62 -7.67 -3.79
CA GLU A 35 6.36 -7.85 -4.52
C GLU A 35 5.88 -6.54 -5.16
N ALA A 36 6.12 -5.39 -4.52
CA ALA A 36 5.82 -4.10 -5.13
C ALA A 36 6.70 -3.85 -6.37
N GLU A 37 8.00 -4.14 -6.30
CA GLU A 37 8.90 -4.05 -7.46
C GLU A 37 8.47 -4.97 -8.60
N LEU A 38 8.23 -6.25 -8.31
CA LEU A 38 7.83 -7.26 -9.29
C LEU A 38 6.54 -6.87 -10.02
N ARG A 39 5.59 -6.23 -9.32
CA ARG A 39 4.30 -5.80 -9.88
C ARG A 39 4.36 -4.43 -10.58
N GLY A 40 5.56 -3.84 -10.68
CA GLY A 40 5.79 -2.55 -11.34
C GLY A 40 5.31 -1.36 -10.52
N LEU A 41 5.39 -1.44 -9.19
CA LEU A 41 5.05 -0.37 -8.25
C LEU A 41 6.27 0.03 -7.40
N PRO A 42 7.38 0.51 -8.01
CA PRO A 42 8.60 0.88 -7.29
C PRO A 42 8.36 1.97 -6.23
N SER A 43 7.30 2.78 -6.40
CA SER A 43 6.90 3.78 -5.40
C SER A 43 6.62 3.22 -3.99
N HIS A 44 6.33 1.92 -3.89
CA HIS A 44 6.10 1.18 -2.64
C HIS A 44 7.08 0.01 -2.47
N GLY A 45 8.13 -0.03 -3.30
CA GLY A 45 9.19 -1.05 -3.27
C GLY A 45 10.44 -0.57 -2.53
N LEU A 46 11.61 -0.95 -3.02
CA LEU A 46 12.90 -0.80 -2.33
C LEU A 46 13.31 0.64 -2.08
N GLN A 47 12.74 1.62 -2.79
CA GLN A 47 12.97 3.03 -2.50
C GLN A 47 12.53 3.43 -1.07
N ARG A 48 11.69 2.62 -0.41
CA ARG A 48 11.22 2.85 0.97
C ARG A 48 12.18 2.28 2.02
N LEU A 49 13.06 1.36 1.63
CA LEU A 49 13.91 0.64 2.57
C LEU A 49 14.89 1.54 3.34
N PRO A 50 15.59 2.52 2.73
CA PRO A 50 16.50 3.39 3.48
C PRO A 50 15.83 4.13 4.62
N LEU A 51 14.59 4.62 4.40
CA LEU A 51 13.83 5.32 5.43
C LEU A 51 13.43 4.36 6.56
N LEU A 52 12.98 3.15 6.24
CA LEU A 52 12.64 2.14 7.25
C LEU A 52 13.86 1.74 8.10
N VAL A 53 15.02 1.56 7.46
CA VAL A 53 16.31 1.30 8.14
C VAL A 53 16.64 2.44 9.11
N SER A 54 16.59 3.69 8.66
CA SER A 54 16.86 4.83 9.54
C SER A 54 15.87 4.95 10.70
N ARG A 55 14.59 4.66 10.45
CA ARG A 55 13.57 4.65 11.51
C ARG A 55 13.80 3.57 12.56
N LEU A 56 14.28 2.39 12.17
CA LEU A 56 14.68 1.33 13.11
C LEU A 56 15.88 1.79 13.95
N GLU A 57 16.92 2.36 13.31
CA GLU A 57 18.12 2.87 14.00
C GLU A 57 17.78 3.96 15.03
N LYS A 58 16.79 4.79 14.73
CA LYS A 58 16.33 5.88 15.61
C LYS A 58 15.26 5.47 16.63
N GLY A 59 14.86 4.19 16.67
CA GLY A 59 13.80 3.71 17.57
C GLY A 59 12.39 4.24 17.24
N LEU A 60 12.20 4.77 16.03
CA LEU A 60 10.91 5.23 15.50
C LEU A 60 10.11 4.09 14.83
N ALA A 61 10.76 2.94 14.64
CA ALA A 61 10.15 1.68 14.27
C ALA A 61 10.65 0.57 15.20
N ASP A 62 9.78 -0.40 15.50
CA ASP A 62 10.11 -1.61 16.23
C ASP A 62 10.03 -2.80 15.26
N GLY A 63 11.19 -3.41 14.97
CA GLY A 63 11.29 -4.54 14.06
C GLY A 63 10.91 -5.90 14.68
N ARG A 64 10.52 -5.94 15.95
CA ARG A 64 10.29 -7.18 16.71
C ARG A 64 8.83 -7.36 17.11
N THR A 65 8.12 -6.28 17.42
CA THR A 65 6.69 -6.34 17.79
C THR A 65 5.81 -6.81 16.63
N TYR A 66 4.69 -7.44 16.97
CA TYR A 66 3.57 -7.75 16.07
C TYR A 66 2.38 -6.81 16.29
N GLY A 67 2.52 -5.84 17.21
CA GLY A 67 1.44 -5.03 17.75
C GLY A 67 0.67 -5.75 18.87
N ALA A 68 -0.13 -4.99 19.62
CA ALA A 68 -0.97 -5.47 20.70
C ALA A 68 -2.45 -5.29 20.36
N GLY A 69 -3.15 -6.41 20.17
CA GLY A 69 -4.57 -6.45 19.87
C GLY A 69 -5.47 -6.54 21.11
N THR A 70 -6.58 -5.82 21.11
CA THR A 70 -7.66 -5.93 22.09
C THR A 70 -9.01 -6.01 21.39
N TRP A 71 -9.74 -7.10 21.62
CA TRP A 71 -11.10 -7.25 21.12
C TRP A 71 -12.04 -6.27 21.84
N ARG A 72 -12.57 -5.28 21.11
CA ARG A 72 -13.54 -4.30 21.63
C ARG A 72 -14.97 -4.82 21.51
N LYS A 73 -15.21 -5.69 20.51
CA LYS A 73 -16.43 -6.45 20.23
C LYS A 73 -16.03 -7.78 19.58
N ARG A 74 -16.97 -8.72 19.42
CA ARG A 74 -16.71 -10.03 18.79
C ARG A 74 -16.09 -9.93 17.39
N SER A 75 -16.46 -8.91 16.62
CA SER A 75 -15.99 -8.67 15.25
C SER A 75 -15.10 -7.43 15.12
N PHE A 76 -14.60 -6.86 16.24
CA PHE A 76 -13.83 -5.63 16.21
C PHE A 76 -12.56 -5.76 17.06
N LEU A 77 -11.42 -5.84 16.39
CA LEU A 77 -10.09 -5.86 17.00
C LEU A 77 -9.46 -4.47 16.90
N SER A 78 -9.19 -3.82 18.04
CA SER A 78 -8.36 -2.61 18.09
C SER A 78 -6.91 -3.01 18.30
N ILE A 79 -6.00 -2.46 17.49
CA ILE A 79 -4.58 -2.80 17.56
C ILE A 79 -3.77 -1.52 17.78
N ASP A 80 -2.96 -1.53 18.84
CA ASP A 80 -1.81 -0.63 18.93
C ASP A 80 -0.64 -1.30 18.20
N GLY A 81 -0.14 -0.70 17.14
CA GLY A 81 0.97 -1.25 16.36
C GLY A 81 2.30 -1.22 17.10
N GLU A 82 2.41 -0.52 18.23
CA GLU A 82 3.63 -0.40 19.04
C GLU A 82 4.86 0.08 18.25
N ARG A 83 4.64 0.95 17.25
CA ARG A 83 5.63 1.39 16.25
C ARG A 83 6.15 0.25 15.36
N GLY A 84 5.42 -0.85 15.26
CA GLY A 84 5.79 -2.01 14.45
C GLY A 84 5.93 -1.70 12.96
N LEU A 85 6.61 -2.60 12.26
CA LEU A 85 6.65 -2.60 10.79
C LEU A 85 5.23 -2.85 10.24
N GLY A 86 4.78 -2.01 9.32
CA GLY A 86 3.41 -2.03 8.80
C GLY A 86 2.94 -3.42 8.32
N PRO A 87 3.68 -4.10 7.43
CA PRO A 87 3.32 -5.44 6.96
C PRO A 87 3.24 -6.49 8.06
N VAL A 88 4.11 -6.40 9.07
CA VAL A 88 4.12 -7.33 10.20
C VAL A 88 2.86 -7.19 11.02
N VAL A 89 2.52 -5.96 11.41
CA VAL A 89 1.31 -5.69 12.21
C VAL A 89 0.06 -6.06 11.42
N MET A 90 -0.01 -5.73 10.13
CA MET A 90 -1.19 -5.99 9.30
C MET A 90 -1.41 -7.48 9.02
N MET A 91 -0.36 -8.25 8.74
CA MET A 91 -0.49 -9.71 8.57
C MET A 91 -0.83 -10.40 9.89
N HIS A 92 -0.26 -9.94 11.02
CA HIS A 92 -0.64 -10.45 12.33
C HIS A 92 -2.10 -10.14 12.67
N ALA A 93 -2.59 -8.94 12.32
CA ALA A 93 -3.98 -8.57 12.46
C ALA A 93 -4.90 -9.51 11.67
N MET A 94 -4.55 -9.79 10.41
CA MET A 94 -5.28 -10.72 9.54
C MET A 94 -5.41 -12.11 10.17
N GLU A 95 -4.30 -12.66 10.65
CA GLU A 95 -4.30 -13.98 11.30
C GLU A 95 -5.04 -13.99 12.64
N THR A 96 -5.09 -12.85 13.34
CA THR A 96 -5.83 -12.73 14.60
C THR A 96 -7.34 -12.68 14.38
N ILE A 97 -7.82 -11.98 13.33
CA ILE A 97 -9.26 -11.86 13.07
C ILE A 97 -9.82 -12.99 12.21
N ARG A 98 -8.99 -13.74 11.47
CA ARG A 98 -9.43 -14.86 10.63
C ARG A 98 -10.24 -15.91 11.39
N PRO A 99 -9.83 -16.40 12.59
CA PRO A 99 -10.58 -17.46 13.28
C PRO A 99 -11.99 -17.07 13.71
N VAL A 100 -12.27 -15.79 13.99
CA VAL A 100 -13.61 -15.36 14.44
C VAL A 100 -14.63 -15.29 13.30
N LEU A 101 -14.18 -15.38 12.05
CA LEU A 101 -15.06 -15.30 10.88
C LEU A 101 -16.03 -16.48 10.79
N SER A 102 -15.67 -17.66 11.30
CA SER A 102 -16.57 -18.82 11.32
C SER A 102 -17.84 -18.58 12.14
N GLU A 103 -17.75 -17.71 13.16
CA GLU A 103 -18.89 -17.34 14.01
C GLU A 103 -19.56 -16.04 13.57
N THR A 104 -18.79 -15.11 13.02
CA THR A 104 -19.23 -13.73 12.80
C THR A 104 -19.52 -13.39 11.35
N GLY A 105 -18.99 -14.16 10.39
CA GLY A 105 -19.03 -13.90 8.95
C GLY A 105 -18.21 -12.68 8.50
N ILE A 106 -17.97 -11.71 9.38
CA ILE A 106 -17.22 -10.48 9.13
C ILE A 106 -16.48 -10.02 10.39
N ALA A 107 -15.25 -9.54 10.21
CA ALA A 107 -14.46 -8.92 11.26
C ALA A 107 -13.64 -7.75 10.72
N ILE A 108 -13.37 -6.77 11.59
CA ILE A 108 -12.52 -5.62 11.32
C ILE A 108 -11.37 -5.56 12.32
N ALA A 109 -10.16 -5.29 11.84
CA ALA A 109 -9.02 -4.84 12.61
C ALA A 109 -8.75 -3.36 12.31
N ALA A 110 -8.68 -2.54 13.36
CA ALA A 110 -8.37 -1.12 13.28
C ALA A 110 -7.00 -0.87 13.95
N VAL A 111 -6.03 -0.44 13.15
CA VAL A 111 -4.62 -0.34 13.52
C VAL A 111 -4.20 1.11 13.60
N ARG A 112 -3.58 1.51 14.71
CA ARG A 112 -2.86 2.80 14.86
C ARG A 112 -1.40 2.54 15.24
N ASN A 113 -0.56 3.58 15.22
CA ASN A 113 0.83 3.50 15.70
C ASN A 113 1.65 2.39 15.02
N ALA A 114 1.48 2.23 13.70
CA ALA A 114 2.23 1.30 12.87
C ALA A 114 2.87 2.06 11.70
N ASN A 115 4.04 1.60 11.26
CA ASN A 115 4.73 2.20 10.11
C ASN A 115 3.97 1.96 8.78
N HIS A 116 4.46 2.58 7.71
CA HIS A 116 3.89 2.51 6.37
C HIS A 116 3.61 1.07 5.89
N LEU A 117 2.41 0.82 5.36
CA LEU A 117 1.98 -0.53 4.91
C LEU A 117 2.57 -0.97 3.56
N GLY A 118 3.07 -0.05 2.73
CA GLY A 118 3.45 -0.40 1.36
C GLY A 118 2.25 -0.66 0.47
N MET A 119 2.35 -1.67 -0.39
CA MET A 119 1.34 -1.98 -1.41
C MET A 119 0.15 -2.76 -0.79
N LEU A 120 -1.05 -2.16 -0.78
CA LEU A 120 -2.21 -2.77 -0.12
C LEU A 120 -2.71 -4.04 -0.83
N ALA A 121 -2.46 -4.17 -2.14
CA ALA A 121 -2.75 -5.39 -2.91
C ALA A 121 -2.13 -6.65 -2.28
N TYR A 122 -1.02 -6.53 -1.56
CA TYR A 122 -0.36 -7.66 -0.90
C TYR A 122 -1.30 -8.33 0.12
N TYR A 123 -1.93 -7.54 0.98
CA TYR A 123 -2.86 -8.03 2.01
C TYR A 123 -4.18 -8.48 1.40
N ALA A 124 -4.72 -7.70 0.46
CA ALA A 124 -5.97 -8.03 -0.22
C ALA A 124 -5.87 -9.38 -0.96
N GLU A 125 -4.77 -9.61 -1.67
CA GLU A 125 -4.52 -10.87 -2.38
C GLU A 125 -4.27 -12.04 -1.41
N ALA A 126 -3.53 -11.82 -0.32
CA ALA A 126 -3.26 -12.85 0.69
C ALA A 126 -4.57 -13.42 1.28
N ALA A 127 -5.53 -12.55 1.61
CA ALA A 127 -6.85 -12.97 2.06
C ALA A 127 -7.66 -13.67 0.96
N ALA A 128 -7.71 -13.09 -0.24
CA ALA A 128 -8.48 -13.62 -1.37
C ALA A 128 -8.05 -15.02 -1.81
N ARG A 129 -6.74 -15.32 -1.75
CA ARG A 129 -6.20 -16.67 -2.01
C ARG A 129 -6.67 -17.72 -1.02
N THR A 130 -7.13 -17.31 0.17
CA THR A 130 -7.64 -18.21 1.20
C THR A 130 -9.17 -18.28 1.25
N GLY A 131 -9.85 -17.76 0.22
CA GLY A 131 -11.31 -17.77 0.15
C GLY A 131 -12.01 -16.65 0.92
N LEU A 132 -11.27 -15.67 1.42
CA LEU A 132 -11.82 -14.51 2.13
C LEU A 132 -11.91 -13.28 1.24
N ILE A 133 -12.97 -12.50 1.38
CA ILE A 133 -12.98 -11.13 0.83
C ILE A 133 -12.22 -10.23 1.80
N ALA A 134 -11.36 -9.36 1.27
CA ALA A 134 -10.64 -8.37 2.06
C ALA A 134 -10.87 -6.97 1.52
N ILE A 135 -11.06 -6.01 2.43
CA ILE A 135 -11.03 -4.58 2.16
C ILE A 135 -9.97 -3.97 3.07
N VAL A 136 -8.98 -3.31 2.48
CA VAL A 136 -7.82 -2.76 3.19
C VAL A 136 -7.75 -1.27 2.90
N MET A 137 -7.63 -0.46 3.93
CA MET A 137 -7.53 0.99 3.84
C MET A 137 -6.37 1.49 4.68
N SER A 138 -5.73 2.58 4.23
CA SER A 138 -4.65 3.24 4.97
C SER A 138 -4.73 4.74 4.73
N THR A 139 -4.19 5.52 5.65
CA THR A 139 -4.07 7.00 5.55
C THR A 139 -2.60 7.40 5.41
N SER A 140 -2.35 8.67 5.08
CA SER A 140 -1.00 9.24 5.00
C SER A 140 -1.00 10.72 5.37
N GLU A 141 0.18 11.33 5.38
CA GLU A 141 0.36 12.78 5.49
C GLU A 141 -0.52 13.53 4.48
N ALA A 142 -0.90 14.76 4.80
CA ALA A 142 -1.62 15.62 3.87
C ALA A 142 -0.81 15.86 2.59
N LEU A 143 -1.26 15.26 1.50
CA LEU A 143 -0.64 15.33 0.17
C LEU A 143 -1.64 15.68 -0.92
N VAL A 144 -2.95 15.55 -0.66
CA VAL A 144 -4.03 15.68 -1.64
C VAL A 144 -4.91 16.86 -1.28
N HIS A 145 -5.27 17.67 -2.27
CA HIS A 145 -6.22 18.77 -2.06
C HIS A 145 -7.68 18.31 -2.25
N PRO A 146 -8.65 18.92 -1.54
CA PRO A 146 -10.07 18.70 -1.82
C PRO A 146 -10.41 19.09 -3.26
N PHE A 147 -11.45 18.47 -3.84
CA PHE A 147 -11.96 18.95 -5.13
C PHE A 147 -12.44 20.39 -5.00
N GLY A 148 -11.94 21.29 -5.87
CA GLY A 148 -12.19 22.74 -5.80
C GLY A 148 -11.29 23.50 -4.81
N GLY A 149 -10.47 22.80 -4.01
CA GLY A 149 -9.42 23.38 -3.18
C GLY A 149 -8.04 23.23 -3.82
N THR A 150 -7.01 23.80 -3.18
CA THR A 150 -5.62 23.76 -3.67
C THR A 150 -4.60 23.45 -2.57
N ARG A 151 -5.02 23.38 -1.31
CA ARG A 151 -4.16 23.04 -0.17
C ARG A 151 -4.23 21.55 0.11
N ALA A 152 -3.09 20.92 0.35
CA ALA A 152 -3.02 19.53 0.80
C ALA A 152 -3.70 19.41 2.17
N LEU A 153 -4.75 18.60 2.25
CA LEU A 153 -5.57 18.40 3.44
C LEU A 153 -6.01 16.94 3.65
N LEU A 154 -5.85 16.08 2.64
CA LEU A 154 -6.14 14.65 2.69
C LEU A 154 -4.87 13.85 2.42
N GLY A 155 -4.80 12.63 2.93
CA GLY A 155 -3.80 11.67 2.48
C GLY A 155 -4.09 11.15 1.07
N THR A 156 -3.16 10.35 0.54
CA THR A 156 -3.37 9.60 -0.72
C THR A 156 -4.38 8.45 -0.58
N ASN A 157 -4.69 8.10 0.67
CA ASN A 157 -5.80 7.27 1.15
C ASN A 157 -6.16 6.11 0.22
N PRO A 158 -5.27 5.11 0.06
CA PRO A 158 -5.53 3.98 -0.79
C PRO A 158 -6.59 3.04 -0.21
N VAL A 159 -7.26 2.32 -1.11
CA VAL A 159 -8.11 1.18 -0.80
C VAL A 159 -7.74 0.01 -1.71
N ALA A 160 -7.59 -1.17 -1.13
CA ALA A 160 -7.48 -2.42 -1.86
C ALA A 160 -8.63 -3.36 -1.54
N ILE A 161 -9.09 -4.08 -2.55
CA ILE A 161 -10.19 -5.05 -2.43
C ILE A 161 -9.75 -6.37 -3.09
N GLY A 162 -9.74 -7.44 -2.30
CA GLY A 162 -9.45 -8.79 -2.75
C GLY A 162 -10.73 -9.63 -2.71
N ILE A 163 -11.08 -10.30 -3.80
CA ILE A 163 -12.27 -11.15 -3.90
C ILE A 163 -11.88 -12.50 -4.49
N PRO A 164 -12.22 -13.63 -3.83
CA PRO A 164 -12.05 -14.97 -4.42
C PRO A 164 -12.89 -15.12 -5.70
N SER A 165 -12.25 -15.46 -6.82
CA SER A 165 -12.91 -15.50 -8.14
C SER A 165 -12.28 -16.53 -9.08
N GLY A 166 -12.12 -17.78 -8.60
CA GLY A 166 -11.48 -18.86 -9.34
C GLY A 166 -9.99 -18.99 -9.04
N ASP A 167 -9.19 -19.41 -10.03
CA ASP A 167 -7.74 -19.66 -9.86
C ASP A 167 -6.95 -18.37 -9.57
N HIS A 168 -7.46 -17.24 -10.04
CA HIS A 168 -6.85 -15.93 -9.83
C HIS A 168 -7.87 -15.00 -9.17
N PRO A 169 -7.60 -14.50 -7.95
CA PRO A 169 -8.50 -13.58 -7.30
C PRO A 169 -8.55 -12.24 -8.07
N PHE A 170 -9.71 -11.61 -8.03
CA PHE A 170 -9.85 -10.19 -8.32
C PHE A 170 -9.10 -9.41 -7.25
N VAL A 171 -8.19 -8.53 -7.67
CA VAL A 171 -7.40 -7.68 -6.77
C VAL A 171 -7.37 -6.26 -7.29
N LEU A 172 -8.17 -5.41 -6.67
CA LEU A 172 -8.14 -3.97 -6.85
C LEU A 172 -7.18 -3.35 -5.84
N ASP A 173 -6.36 -2.38 -6.27
CA ASP A 173 -5.54 -1.54 -5.40
C ASP A 173 -5.38 -0.18 -6.08
N LEU A 174 -5.91 0.86 -5.43
CA LEU A 174 -5.89 2.22 -5.97
C LEU A 174 -5.66 3.25 -4.87
N ALA A 175 -4.89 4.29 -5.20
CA ALA A 175 -4.89 5.53 -4.44
C ALA A 175 -6.14 6.35 -4.80
N THR A 176 -6.61 7.17 -3.87
CA THR A 176 -7.70 8.14 -4.14
C THR A 176 -7.19 9.48 -4.69
N SER A 177 -5.87 9.63 -4.80
CA SER A 177 -5.22 10.64 -5.63
C SER A 177 -5.04 10.17 -7.07
N VAL A 178 -4.97 11.12 -8.02
CA VAL A 178 -4.75 10.79 -9.44
C VAL A 178 -3.36 10.17 -9.69
N VAL A 179 -2.41 10.42 -8.78
CA VAL A 179 -1.06 9.88 -8.82
C VAL A 179 -0.49 9.73 -7.40
N SER A 180 0.49 8.85 -7.21
CA SER A 180 1.23 8.77 -5.94
C SER A 180 2.33 9.83 -5.84
N MET A 181 2.58 10.34 -4.63
CA MET A 181 3.72 11.24 -4.38
C MET A 181 5.06 10.57 -4.74
N GLY A 182 5.17 9.25 -4.55
CA GLY A 182 6.34 8.48 -4.98
C GLY A 182 6.60 8.55 -6.48
N LYS A 183 5.55 8.62 -7.31
CA LYS A 183 5.71 8.79 -8.76
C LYS A 183 6.14 10.21 -9.11
N ILE A 184 5.60 11.24 -8.46
CA ILE A 184 6.09 12.63 -8.62
C ILE A 184 7.57 12.74 -8.23
N ASN A 185 7.99 12.12 -7.13
CA ASN A 185 9.39 12.06 -6.71
C ASN A 185 10.29 11.42 -7.78
N ASN A 186 9.83 10.34 -8.43
CA ASN A 186 10.56 9.70 -9.53
C ASN A 186 10.75 10.64 -10.72
N TYR A 187 9.71 11.40 -11.11
CA TYR A 187 9.82 12.39 -12.19
C TYR A 187 10.80 13.51 -11.85
N ALA A 188 10.79 13.99 -10.60
CA ALA A 188 11.76 14.98 -10.14
C ALA A 188 13.21 14.46 -10.17
N ILE A 189 13.45 13.22 -9.72
CA ILE A 189 14.79 12.59 -9.78
C ILE A 189 15.28 12.52 -11.23
N ARG A 190 14.38 12.26 -12.18
CA ARG A 190 14.68 12.16 -13.61
C ARG A 190 14.72 13.50 -14.34
N GLY A 191 14.38 14.60 -13.68
CA GLY A 191 14.23 15.91 -14.33
C GLY A 191 13.15 15.95 -15.42
N ALA A 192 12.12 15.10 -15.33
CA ALA A 192 11.07 14.98 -16.34
C ALA A 192 9.79 15.71 -15.89
N PRO A 193 9.05 16.37 -16.80
CA PRO A 193 7.80 17.05 -16.45
C PRO A 193 6.68 16.06 -16.13
N ILE A 194 5.76 16.46 -15.23
CA ILE A 194 4.53 15.72 -14.94
C ILE A 194 3.35 16.30 -15.74
N PRO A 195 2.28 15.51 -15.98
CA PRO A 195 1.01 16.04 -16.49
C PRO A 195 0.47 17.18 -15.61
N SER A 196 -0.08 18.22 -16.24
CA SER A 196 -0.54 19.43 -15.55
C SER A 196 -1.76 19.23 -14.66
N ASP A 197 -2.48 18.13 -14.82
CA ASP A 197 -3.66 17.75 -14.04
C ASP A 197 -3.33 16.91 -12.81
N TRP A 198 -2.05 16.58 -12.58
CA TRP A 198 -1.64 15.77 -11.43
C TRP A 198 -1.59 16.55 -10.12
N ALA A 199 -1.11 17.79 -10.16
CA ALA A 199 -0.81 18.55 -8.96
C ALA A 199 -0.87 20.06 -9.18
N VAL A 200 -1.02 20.76 -8.08
CA VAL A 200 -0.82 22.21 -7.97
C VAL A 200 0.46 22.50 -7.18
N ASP A 201 1.04 23.67 -7.41
CA ASP A 201 2.19 24.17 -6.66
C ASP A 201 1.80 24.76 -5.29
N ALA A 202 2.77 25.34 -4.56
CA ALA A 202 2.54 25.98 -3.26
C ALA A 202 1.60 27.20 -3.31
N LYS A 203 1.36 27.79 -4.49
CA LYS A 203 0.40 28.89 -4.71
C LYS A 203 -0.97 28.37 -5.13
N GLY A 204 -1.12 27.06 -5.31
CA GLY A 204 -2.35 26.43 -5.77
C GLY A 204 -2.57 26.51 -7.28
N LEU A 205 -1.52 26.76 -8.07
CA LEU A 205 -1.60 26.80 -9.53
C LEU A 205 -1.22 25.43 -10.13
N PRO A 206 -1.93 24.93 -11.16
CA PRO A 206 -1.53 23.71 -11.86
C PRO A 206 -0.08 23.77 -12.32
N THR A 207 0.67 22.69 -12.13
CA THR A 207 2.10 22.65 -12.45
C THR A 207 2.52 21.38 -13.19
N THR A 208 3.48 21.54 -14.10
CA THR A 208 4.17 20.43 -14.76
C THR A 208 5.57 20.20 -14.17
N ASP A 209 6.01 21.05 -13.23
CA ASP A 209 7.27 20.88 -12.51
C ASP A 209 7.07 19.95 -11.31
N PRO A 210 7.70 18.75 -11.30
CA PRO A 210 7.56 17.82 -10.19
C PRO A 210 8.16 18.35 -8.88
N ASN A 211 9.11 19.29 -8.90
CA ASN A 211 9.64 19.88 -7.66
C ASN A 211 8.67 20.90 -7.07
N ALA A 212 8.00 21.69 -7.90
CA ALA A 212 6.91 22.56 -7.46
C ALA A 212 5.73 21.74 -6.90
N ALA A 213 5.42 20.58 -7.49
CA ALA A 213 4.36 19.70 -7.02
C ALA A 213 4.64 19.07 -5.64
N LYS A 214 5.90 18.76 -5.31
CA LYS A 214 6.29 18.20 -4.00
C LYS A 214 5.95 19.08 -2.81
N VAL A 215 5.95 20.40 -3.01
CA VAL A 215 5.65 21.40 -1.97
C VAL A 215 4.23 21.97 -2.11
N GLY A 216 3.44 21.44 -3.05
CA GLY A 216 2.06 21.81 -3.30
C GLY A 216 1.10 20.69 -2.88
N ALA A 217 0.17 20.33 -3.77
CA ALA A 217 -0.83 19.30 -3.48
C ALA A 217 -1.23 18.51 -4.73
N ILE A 218 -1.49 17.22 -4.55
CA ILE A 218 -1.94 16.29 -5.61
C ILE A 218 -3.46 16.39 -5.78
N ALA A 219 -3.94 16.24 -7.01
CA ALA A 219 -5.37 16.19 -7.30
C ALA A 219 -6.00 14.82 -6.97
N PRO A 220 -7.28 14.77 -6.59
CA PRO A 220 -8.04 13.54 -6.44
C PRO A 220 -8.34 12.89 -7.81
N PHE A 221 -8.34 11.56 -7.91
CA PHE A 221 -8.76 10.89 -9.15
C PHE A 221 -10.26 11.09 -9.41
N GLY A 222 -10.70 11.13 -10.66
CA GLY A 222 -12.13 11.24 -10.95
C GLY A 222 -12.81 12.46 -10.32
N ALA A 223 -12.05 13.54 -10.08
CA ALA A 223 -12.52 14.80 -9.51
C ALA A 223 -13.28 14.61 -8.18
N ALA A 224 -14.52 15.11 -8.09
CA ALA A 224 -15.33 15.05 -6.88
C ALA A 224 -15.55 13.62 -6.35
N LYS A 225 -15.55 12.59 -7.21
CA LYS A 225 -15.78 11.20 -6.80
C LYS A 225 -14.59 10.61 -6.04
N GLY A 226 -13.37 10.78 -6.53
CA GLY A 226 -12.19 10.32 -5.80
C GLY A 226 -11.90 11.18 -4.58
N TYR A 227 -12.24 12.47 -4.60
CA TYR A 227 -12.23 13.31 -3.39
C TYR A 227 -13.17 12.74 -2.32
N ALA A 228 -14.42 12.46 -2.68
CA ALA A 228 -15.40 11.91 -1.73
C ALA A 228 -14.95 10.55 -1.18
N LEU A 229 -14.40 9.68 -2.03
CA LEU A 229 -13.86 8.38 -1.59
C LEU A 229 -12.65 8.55 -0.66
N GLY A 230 -11.69 9.42 -1.02
CA GLY A 230 -10.53 9.71 -0.19
C GLY A 230 -10.89 10.31 1.16
N LEU A 231 -11.87 11.21 1.20
CA LEU A 231 -12.41 11.78 2.44
C LEU A 231 -13.13 10.72 3.28
N ALA A 232 -13.91 9.83 2.67
CA ALA A 232 -14.57 8.74 3.39
C ALA A 232 -13.55 7.79 4.03
N ILE A 233 -12.47 7.44 3.32
CA ILE A 233 -11.39 6.63 3.87
C ILE A 233 -10.70 7.34 5.04
N GLU A 234 -10.39 8.63 4.90
CA GLU A 234 -9.79 9.45 5.97
C GLU A 234 -10.62 9.37 7.26
N LEU A 235 -11.93 9.62 7.14
CA LEU A 235 -12.85 9.64 8.27
C LEU A 235 -13.07 8.26 8.88
N LEU A 236 -13.20 7.21 8.06
CA LEU A 236 -13.35 5.83 8.54
C LEU A 236 -12.12 5.40 9.34
N VAL A 237 -10.93 5.64 8.78
CA VAL A 237 -9.67 5.25 9.43
C VAL A 237 -9.48 6.02 10.74
N ALA A 238 -9.60 7.36 10.72
CA ALA A 238 -9.45 8.16 11.93
C ALA A 238 -10.48 7.77 13.02
N ALA A 239 -11.74 7.57 12.65
CA ALA A 239 -12.80 7.23 13.60
C ALA A 239 -12.64 5.84 14.23
N LEU A 240 -12.13 4.86 13.47
CA LEU A 240 -12.07 3.47 13.93
C LEU A 240 -10.71 3.08 14.52
N ALA A 241 -9.61 3.56 13.92
CA ALA A 241 -8.26 3.31 14.43
C ALA A 241 -7.88 4.29 15.57
N GLY A 242 -8.51 5.46 15.63
CA GLY A 242 -8.12 6.53 16.53
C GLY A 242 -6.77 7.13 16.14
N SER A 243 -6.47 7.17 14.83
CA SER A 243 -5.29 7.81 14.27
C SER A 243 -5.53 9.31 14.02
N ASP A 244 -4.45 10.05 13.82
CA ASP A 244 -4.55 11.46 13.46
C ASP A 244 -5.09 11.64 12.03
N LEU A 245 -5.69 12.80 11.76
CA LEU A 245 -6.11 13.22 10.42
C LEU A 245 -4.90 13.72 9.63
N ALA A 246 -4.93 13.56 8.30
CA ALA A 246 -3.81 13.84 7.41
C ALA A 246 -2.99 15.13 7.68
N PRO A 247 -3.57 16.31 8.02
CA PRO A 247 -2.78 17.51 8.34
C PRO A 247 -1.79 17.33 9.50
N ASP A 248 -2.12 16.44 10.45
CA ASP A 248 -1.36 16.15 11.67
C ASP A 248 -0.59 14.82 11.56
N VAL A 249 -0.83 14.02 10.52
CA VAL A 249 -0.09 12.79 10.25
C VAL A 249 1.37 13.10 9.90
N ARG A 250 2.32 12.33 10.44
CA ARG A 250 3.77 12.39 10.23
C ARG A 250 4.35 10.96 10.24
N GLY A 251 5.65 10.84 9.96
CA GLY A 251 6.41 9.62 10.22
C GLY A 251 6.28 8.50 9.18
N THR A 252 5.60 8.71 8.04
CA THR A 252 5.67 7.79 6.90
C THR A 252 6.64 8.26 5.81
N LEU A 253 6.88 9.56 5.74
CA LEU A 253 7.81 10.20 4.80
C LEU A 253 9.04 10.83 5.46
N ASP A 254 9.14 10.76 6.79
CA ASP A 254 10.26 11.26 7.59
C ASP A 254 10.75 10.23 8.61
N ASP A 255 11.93 10.47 9.18
CA ASP A 255 12.58 9.68 10.21
C ASP A 255 12.84 10.53 11.47
N ILE A 256 11.90 11.42 11.78
CA ILE A 256 11.94 12.35 12.90
C ILE A 256 10.78 12.07 13.86
N HIS A 257 9.59 11.84 13.32
CA HIS A 257 8.36 11.67 14.09
C HIS A 257 7.92 10.20 14.14
N ALA A 258 7.18 9.84 15.18
CA ALA A 258 6.47 8.56 15.24
C ALA A 258 5.39 8.52 14.14
N ALA A 259 5.18 7.34 13.55
CA ALA A 259 4.12 7.16 12.56
C ALA A 259 2.76 7.11 13.26
N ASN A 260 1.88 8.05 12.92
CA ASN A 260 0.58 8.26 13.57
C ASN A 260 -0.62 8.15 12.60
N LYS A 261 -0.40 7.72 11.35
CA LYS A 261 -1.48 7.30 10.44
C LYS A 261 -2.18 6.04 10.97
N GLY A 262 -3.38 5.77 10.45
CA GLY A 262 -4.14 4.57 10.76
C GLY A 262 -4.34 3.66 9.55
N ASP A 263 -4.74 2.43 9.84
CA ASP A 263 -5.11 1.42 8.85
C ASP A 263 -6.35 0.63 9.28
N LEU A 264 -7.08 0.12 8.29
CA LEU A 264 -8.19 -0.79 8.51
C LEU A 264 -8.05 -2.03 7.64
N LEU A 265 -8.35 -3.18 8.23
CA LEU A 265 -8.52 -4.45 7.53
C LEU A 265 -9.91 -5.00 7.86
N ILE A 266 -10.73 -5.18 6.85
CA ILE A 266 -12.02 -5.86 6.96
C ILE A 266 -11.88 -7.19 6.23
N LEU A 267 -12.19 -8.28 6.92
CA LEU A 267 -12.31 -9.60 6.32
C LEU A 267 -13.77 -10.05 6.36
N ILE A 268 -14.22 -10.66 5.26
CA ILE A 268 -15.55 -11.23 5.13
C ILE A 268 -15.37 -12.67 4.64
N ASP A 269 -16.01 -13.61 5.34
CA ASP A 269 -16.09 -14.98 4.88
C ASP A 269 -17.03 -15.07 3.66
N ALA A 270 -16.45 -15.35 2.49
CA ALA A 270 -17.23 -15.46 1.26
C ALA A 270 -18.23 -16.62 1.31
N ALA A 271 -17.95 -17.68 2.09
CA ALA A 271 -18.82 -18.84 2.24
C ALA A 271 -20.09 -18.54 3.07
N SER A 272 -20.09 -17.46 3.85
CA SER A 272 -21.27 -16.97 4.56
C SER A 272 -22.31 -16.33 3.62
N GLY A 273 -21.92 -15.99 2.39
CA GLY A 273 -22.82 -15.45 1.36
C GLY A 273 -23.44 -16.52 0.45
N HIS A 274 -24.29 -16.09 -0.48
CA HIS A 274 -24.91 -16.96 -1.50
C HIS A 274 -24.17 -16.95 -2.85
N GLY A 275 -23.05 -16.24 -2.95
CA GLY A 275 -22.26 -16.13 -4.17
C GLY A 275 -21.45 -17.40 -4.46
N ASN A 276 -21.01 -17.56 -5.71
CA ASN A 276 -20.15 -18.67 -6.13
C ASN A 276 -18.93 -18.12 -6.88
N ALA A 277 -17.73 -18.50 -6.43
CA ALA A 277 -16.47 -18.09 -7.05
C ALA A 277 -16.41 -18.44 -8.56
N ARG A 278 -16.98 -19.57 -8.99
CA ARG A 278 -17.03 -19.95 -10.41
C ARG A 278 -17.92 -19.03 -11.25
N SER A 279 -19.03 -18.56 -10.68
CA SER A 279 -19.92 -17.62 -11.36
C SER A 279 -19.24 -16.24 -11.51
N LEU A 280 -18.47 -15.83 -10.49
CA LEU A 280 -17.64 -14.63 -10.58
C LEU A 280 -16.55 -14.78 -11.63
N GLU A 281 -15.82 -15.90 -11.64
CA GLU A 281 -14.80 -16.22 -12.64
C GLU A 281 -15.37 -16.15 -14.06
N ALA A 282 -16.48 -16.83 -14.32
CA ALA A 282 -17.14 -16.83 -15.63
C ALA A 282 -17.57 -15.41 -16.06
N TYR A 283 -18.05 -14.59 -15.13
CA TYR A 283 -18.36 -13.18 -15.40
C TYR A 283 -17.10 -12.38 -15.75
N LEU A 284 -16.01 -12.53 -14.98
CA LEU A 284 -14.74 -11.86 -15.23
C LEU A 284 -14.16 -12.26 -16.60
N ASP A 285 -14.30 -13.51 -17.01
CA ASP A 285 -13.90 -13.97 -18.34
C ASP A 285 -14.77 -13.37 -19.44
N HIS A 286 -16.08 -13.22 -19.21
CA HIS A 286 -16.96 -12.51 -20.13
C HIS A 286 -16.53 -11.04 -20.33
N LEU A 287 -16.09 -10.36 -19.27
CA LEU A 287 -15.51 -9.01 -19.40
C LEU A 287 -14.22 -9.03 -20.23
N ARG A 288 -13.29 -9.96 -19.98
CA ARG A 288 -12.03 -10.07 -20.75
C ARG A 288 -12.26 -10.30 -22.23
N LEU A 289 -13.28 -11.10 -22.57
CA LEU A 289 -13.65 -11.44 -23.95
C LEU A 289 -14.58 -10.42 -24.60
N SER A 290 -15.02 -9.39 -23.87
CA SER A 290 -15.85 -8.33 -24.44
C SER A 290 -15.06 -7.49 -25.46
N PRO A 291 -15.75 -6.84 -26.43
CA PRO A 291 -15.07 -6.01 -27.42
C PRO A 291 -14.22 -4.92 -26.77
N ALA A 292 -12.90 -4.95 -27.03
CA ALA A 292 -11.99 -3.91 -26.59
C ALA A 292 -12.11 -2.68 -27.50
N SER A 293 -11.95 -1.49 -26.91
CA SER A 293 -11.86 -0.23 -27.68
C SER A 293 -10.59 -0.15 -28.54
N ASP A 294 -9.54 -0.89 -28.16
CA ASP A 294 -8.30 -1.10 -28.89
C ASP A 294 -8.05 -2.62 -28.97
N PRO A 295 -8.13 -3.25 -30.15
CA PRO A 295 -7.94 -4.70 -30.31
C PRO A 295 -6.59 -5.23 -29.82
N GLU A 296 -5.54 -4.38 -29.79
CA GLU A 296 -4.21 -4.75 -29.30
C GLU A 296 -4.10 -4.67 -27.77
N LYS A 297 -5.13 -4.15 -27.09
CA LYS A 297 -5.20 -3.99 -25.63
C LYS A 297 -6.52 -4.58 -25.12
N PRO A 298 -6.60 -5.92 -24.97
CA PRO A 298 -7.80 -6.56 -24.47
C PRO A 298 -8.20 -6.04 -23.08
N VAL A 299 -9.49 -6.14 -22.76
CA VAL A 299 -10.02 -5.76 -21.46
C VAL A 299 -9.31 -6.56 -20.37
N ALA A 300 -8.81 -5.85 -19.35
CA ALA A 300 -8.11 -6.45 -18.22
C ALA A 300 -8.94 -6.31 -16.94
N ILE A 301 -8.88 -7.33 -16.10
CA ILE A 301 -9.48 -7.30 -14.76
C ILE A 301 -8.43 -6.81 -13.77
N PRO A 302 -8.82 -6.03 -12.74
CA PRO A 302 -7.94 -5.69 -11.63
C PRO A 302 -7.16 -6.92 -11.10
N GLY A 303 -5.83 -6.81 -11.15
CA GLY A 303 -4.88 -7.89 -10.85
C GLY A 303 -4.15 -8.45 -12.08
N ASP A 304 -4.76 -8.48 -13.28
CA ASP A 304 -4.18 -9.10 -14.48
C ASP A 304 -2.86 -8.43 -14.89
N GLY A 305 -2.82 -7.09 -14.90
CA GLY A 305 -1.63 -6.33 -15.22
C GLY A 305 -0.49 -6.55 -14.21
N ALA A 306 -0.82 -6.61 -12.91
CA ALA A 306 0.14 -6.84 -11.85
C ALA A 306 0.73 -8.26 -11.92
N ARG A 307 -0.11 -9.29 -12.14
CA ARG A 307 0.33 -10.68 -12.33
C ARG A 307 1.25 -10.83 -13.54
N ARG A 308 0.89 -10.27 -14.70
CA ARG A 308 1.74 -10.30 -15.90
C ARG A 308 3.10 -9.66 -15.66
N ARG A 309 3.14 -8.48 -15.04
CA ARG A 309 4.40 -7.81 -14.69
C ARG A 309 5.22 -8.62 -13.68
N ARG A 310 4.58 -9.21 -12.66
CA ARG A 310 5.26 -10.06 -11.67
C ARG A 310 5.99 -11.22 -12.35
N ILE A 311 5.29 -11.98 -13.20
CA ILE A 311 5.88 -13.12 -13.91
C ILE A 311 7.05 -12.67 -14.80
N ALA A 312 6.84 -11.62 -15.60
CA ALA A 312 7.88 -11.12 -16.51
C ALA A 312 9.11 -10.59 -15.75
N THR A 313 8.91 -9.88 -14.64
CA THR A 313 9.99 -9.27 -13.84
C THR A 313 10.72 -10.33 -13.01
N GLU A 314 10.02 -11.36 -12.54
CA GLU A 314 10.66 -12.49 -11.84
C GLU A 314 11.72 -13.15 -12.73
N MET A 315 11.38 -13.39 -14.01
CA MET A 315 12.29 -14.00 -14.98
C MET A 315 13.40 -13.05 -15.45
N ALA A 316 13.07 -11.77 -15.66
CA ALA A 316 14.00 -10.80 -16.23
C ALA A 316 14.91 -10.13 -15.20
N GLY A 317 14.56 -10.19 -13.92
CA GLY A 317 15.16 -9.42 -12.84
C GLY A 317 14.56 -8.02 -12.67
N ILE A 318 14.71 -7.46 -11.47
CA ILE A 318 14.24 -6.12 -11.10
C ILE A 318 15.27 -5.09 -11.54
N GLU A 319 14.80 -4.03 -12.19
CA GLU A 319 15.60 -2.87 -12.55
C GLU A 319 15.51 -1.80 -11.46
N LEU A 320 16.65 -1.47 -10.83
CA LEU A 320 16.73 -0.40 -9.84
C LEU A 320 17.49 0.81 -10.38
N PRO A 321 17.09 2.04 -10.02
CA PRO A 321 17.93 3.21 -10.24
C PRO A 321 19.29 3.02 -9.58
N GLN A 322 20.37 3.33 -10.31
CA GLN A 322 21.74 3.18 -9.81
C GLN A 322 21.97 3.88 -8.46
N PRO A 323 21.50 5.13 -8.22
CA PRO A 323 21.67 5.78 -6.92
C PRO A 323 21.01 5.03 -5.76
N LEU A 324 19.86 4.37 -6.01
CA LEU A 324 19.19 3.57 -4.98
C LEU A 324 20.00 2.32 -4.66
N LEU A 325 20.52 1.62 -5.69
CA LEU A 325 21.36 0.44 -5.47
C LEU A 325 22.62 0.77 -4.67
N GLU A 326 23.32 1.85 -5.03
CA GLU A 326 24.51 2.31 -4.32
C GLU A 326 24.20 2.65 -2.86
N SER A 327 23.07 3.33 -2.60
CA SER A 327 22.61 3.62 -1.24
C SER A 327 22.35 2.35 -0.42
N LEU A 328 21.72 1.32 -1.02
CA LEU A 328 21.44 0.07 -0.31
C LEU A 328 22.72 -0.73 -0.02
N LEU A 329 23.68 -0.76 -0.95
CA LEU A 329 24.97 -1.42 -0.73
C LEU A 329 25.83 -0.69 0.31
N ALA A 330 25.76 0.64 0.35
CA ALA A 330 26.44 1.42 1.38
C ALA A 330 25.89 1.12 2.79
N LEU A 331 24.57 0.92 2.92
CA LEU A 331 23.94 0.51 4.18
C LEU A 331 24.33 -0.92 4.60
N GLU A 332 24.63 -1.81 3.64
CA GLU A 332 25.07 -3.18 3.93
C GLU A 332 26.49 -3.22 4.49
N ALA A 333 27.34 -2.27 4.07
CA ALA A 333 28.72 -2.14 4.55
C ALA A 333 28.85 -1.40 5.90
N ALA A 334 27.79 -0.74 6.37
CA ALA A 334 27.74 0.05 7.59
C ALA A 334 27.11 -0.72 8.75
#